data_AF-A0A257LG43-F1
#
_entry.id   AF-A0A257LG43-F1
#
_cell.length_a   1.000
_cell.length_b   1.000
_cell.length_c   1.000
_cell.angle_alpha   90.00
_cell.angle_beta   90.00
_cell.angle_gamma   90.00
#
_symmetry.space_group_name_H-M   'P 1'
#
loop_
_entity.id
_entity.type
_entity.pdbx_description
1 polymer ?
#
loop_
_entity_poly.entity_id
_entity_poly.type
_entity_poly.pdbx_seq_one_letter_code
_entity_poly.pdbx_strand_id
1 'polypeptide(L)'
;MYSPSAEVQGHGPGQEVLQTGKREVNITAVEMVGHYAVQPSFSDGHDSGLFTWPSLYKLGAEQDALWQQYEQRLADAGLSRDAPMTDKSAGACGHHH
;
A
#
# COMPACT_ATOMS: atom_id res chain seq x y z
N MET A 1 -5.76 0.67 -1.46
CA MET A 1 -4.85 -0.40 -1.94
C MET A 1 -4.03 -0.88 -0.75
N TYR A 2 -4.29 -2.08 -0.23
CA TYR A 2 -3.57 -2.60 0.94
C TYR A 2 -2.24 -3.20 0.48
N SER A 3 -1.13 -2.57 0.86
CA SER A 3 0.24 -3.07 0.67
C SER A 3 0.90 -3.22 2.05
N PRO A 4 1.60 -4.34 2.34
CA PRO A 4 2.24 -4.62 3.62
C PRO A 4 3.60 -3.90 3.80
N SER A 5 4.01 -3.03 2.88
CA SER A 5 5.24 -2.26 3.06
C SER A 5 5.13 -1.29 4.23
N ALA A 6 6.20 -1.17 5.01
CA ALA A 6 6.28 -0.33 6.21
C ALA A 6 5.91 1.15 5.97
N GLU A 7 6.13 1.64 4.75
CA GLU A 7 5.72 2.98 4.31
C GLU A 7 4.20 3.17 4.17
N VAL A 8 3.47 2.09 3.86
CA VAL A 8 2.00 2.09 3.71
C VAL A 8 1.31 1.73 5.02
N GLN A 9 1.91 0.85 5.82
CA GLN A 9 1.33 0.40 7.09
C GLN A 9 1.56 1.40 8.23
N GLY A 10 2.63 2.19 8.17
CA GLY A 10 3.06 3.06 9.27
C GLY A 10 3.53 2.27 10.50
N HIS A 11 4.17 2.94 11.46
CA HIS A 11 4.70 2.33 12.68
C HIS A 11 3.65 2.21 13.80
N GLY A 12 2.38 2.03 13.46
CA GLY A 12 1.29 1.81 14.42
C GLY A 12 -0.10 1.91 13.80
N PRO A 13 -1.14 1.31 14.44
CA PRO A 13 -2.51 1.42 13.97
C PRO A 13 -2.92 2.90 13.83
N GLY A 14 -3.31 3.30 12.62
CA GLY A 14 -3.68 4.69 12.29
C GLY A 14 -2.59 5.53 11.60
N GLN A 15 -1.37 5.00 11.40
CA GLN A 15 -0.33 5.66 10.60
C GLN A 15 -0.35 5.28 9.11
N GLU A 16 -1.33 4.49 8.69
CA GLU A 16 -1.47 4.07 7.29
C GLU A 16 -1.75 5.27 6.39
N VAL A 17 -0.83 5.57 5.48
CA VAL A 17 -1.00 6.65 4.51
C VAL A 17 -2.10 6.24 3.53
N LEU A 18 -3.16 7.06 3.43
CA LEU A 18 -4.23 6.84 2.47
C LEU A 18 -3.69 6.99 1.05
N GLN A 19 -3.65 5.89 0.31
CA GLN A 19 -3.08 5.85 -1.04
C GLN A 19 -4.11 6.34 -2.06
N THR A 20 -3.79 7.37 -2.86
CA THR A 20 -4.59 7.88 -3.99
C THR A 20 -3.75 7.92 -5.27
N GLY A 21 -4.37 8.05 -6.45
CA GLY A 21 -3.66 8.22 -7.73
C GLY A 21 -2.99 6.94 -8.24
N LYS A 22 -3.22 5.80 -7.61
CA LYS A 22 -2.59 4.50 -7.93
C LYS A 22 -3.49 3.58 -8.76
N ARG A 23 -4.52 4.12 -9.42
CA ARG A 23 -5.50 3.31 -10.18
C ARG A 23 -4.86 2.51 -11.31
N GLU A 24 -3.88 3.09 -11.99
CA GLU A 24 -3.22 2.51 -13.16
C GLU A 24 -1.95 1.72 -12.80
N VAL A 25 -1.67 1.54 -11.51
CA VAL A 25 -0.53 0.74 -11.07
C VAL A 25 -0.79 -0.73 -11.35
N ASN A 26 0.13 -1.34 -12.08
CA ASN A 26 0.09 -2.76 -12.44
C ASN A 26 1.18 -3.53 -11.70
N ILE A 27 0.97 -4.83 -11.54
CA ILE A 27 2.02 -5.76 -11.12
C ILE A 27 2.88 -6.08 -12.35
N THR A 28 4.18 -5.86 -12.25
CA THR A 28 5.15 -6.10 -13.34
C THR A 28 5.92 -7.41 -13.17
N ALA A 29 6.11 -7.86 -11.93
CA ALA A 29 6.75 -9.13 -11.59
C ALA A 29 6.20 -9.66 -10.27
N VAL A 30 6.37 -10.97 -10.03
CA VAL A 30 6.05 -11.63 -8.76
C VAL A 30 7.13 -12.64 -8.46
N GLU A 31 7.89 -12.42 -7.40
CA GLU A 31 8.97 -13.30 -6.97
C GLU A 31 8.55 -14.12 -5.75
N MET A 32 8.95 -15.39 -5.72
CA MET A 32 8.71 -16.26 -4.56
C MET A 32 9.74 -15.99 -3.47
N VAL A 33 9.28 -15.84 -2.23
CA VAL A 33 10.14 -15.67 -1.06
C VAL A 33 10.04 -16.91 -0.19
N GLY A 34 11.02 -17.80 -0.37
CA GLY A 34 11.00 -19.14 0.21
C GLY A 34 9.71 -19.88 -0.16
N HIS A 35 9.04 -20.44 0.84
CA HIS A 35 7.76 -21.16 0.68
C HIS A 35 6.58 -20.47 1.38
N TYR A 36 6.73 -19.23 1.85
CA TYR A 36 5.75 -18.60 2.76
C TYR A 36 5.17 -17.27 2.26
N ALA A 37 5.75 -16.66 1.23
CA ALA A 37 5.33 -15.36 0.72
C ALA A 37 5.71 -15.15 -0.76
N VAL A 38 5.16 -14.09 -1.32
CA VAL A 38 5.58 -13.50 -2.60
C VAL A 38 5.94 -12.03 -2.43
N GLN A 39 6.83 -11.55 -3.29
CA GLN A 39 7.21 -10.16 -3.41
C GLN A 39 6.83 -9.66 -4.81
N PRO A 40 5.67 -8.98 -4.97
CA PRO A 40 5.30 -8.36 -6.22
C PRO A 40 6.08 -7.05 -6.43
N SER A 41 6.51 -6.82 -7.68
CA SER A 41 6.98 -5.53 -8.16
C SER A 41 5.84 -4.81 -8.87
N PHE A 42 5.74 -3.50 -8.66
CA PHE A 42 4.70 -2.65 -9.23
C PHE A 42 5.29 -1.65 -10.23
N SER A 43 4.47 -1.24 -11.20
CA SER A 43 4.88 -0.37 -12.31
C SER A 43 5.26 1.06 -11.89
N ASP A 44 4.87 1.48 -10.68
CA ASP A 44 5.23 2.79 -10.11
C ASP A 44 6.56 2.77 -9.32
N GLY A 45 7.31 1.66 -9.42
CA GLY A 45 8.63 1.51 -8.80
C GLY A 45 8.59 0.90 -7.39
N HIS A 46 7.41 0.56 -6.87
CA HIS A 46 7.29 -0.10 -5.57
C HIS A 46 7.63 -1.59 -5.69
N ASP A 47 8.55 -2.09 -4.87
CA ASP A 47 8.97 -3.50 -4.90
C ASP A 47 9.29 -4.08 -3.50
N SER A 48 9.03 -3.34 -2.43
CA SER A 48 9.49 -3.67 -1.07
C SER A 48 8.54 -4.58 -0.27
N GLY A 49 7.34 -4.85 -0.78
CA GLY A 49 6.26 -5.48 -0.01
C GLY A 49 6.32 -7.01 -0.01
N LEU A 50 6.37 -7.64 1.16
CA LEU A 50 6.22 -9.10 1.30
C LEU A 50 4.78 -9.49 1.63
N PHE A 51 4.18 -10.29 0.76
CA PHE A 51 2.81 -10.77 0.91
C PHE A 51 2.82 -12.25 1.26
N THR A 52 2.60 -12.56 2.55
CA THR A 52 2.51 -13.95 3.01
C THR A 52 1.20 -14.61 2.54
N TRP A 53 1.16 -15.94 2.46
CA TRP A 53 -0.05 -16.65 2.06
C TRP A 53 -1.28 -16.33 2.93
N PRO A 54 -1.18 -16.28 4.28
CA PRO A 54 -2.30 -15.88 5.10
C PRO A 54 -2.78 -14.45 4.81
N SER A 55 -1.86 -13.52 4.56
CA SER A 55 -2.21 -12.15 4.20
C SER A 55 -2.92 -12.07 2.85
N LEU A 56 -2.42 -12.76 1.83
CA LEU A 56 -3.08 -12.83 0.53
C LEU A 56 -4.47 -13.48 0.62
N TYR A 57 -4.59 -14.55 1.39
CA TYR A 57 -5.88 -15.19 1.64
C TYR A 57 -6.86 -14.21 2.31
N LYS A 58 -6.42 -13.50 3.35
CA LYS A 58 -7.22 -12.48 4.02
C LYS A 58 -7.67 -11.38 3.05
N LEU A 59 -6.73 -10.83 2.26
CA LEU A 59 -7.01 -9.79 1.28
C LEU A 59 -8.06 -10.25 0.25
N GLY A 60 -8.00 -11.50 -0.21
CA GLY A 60 -8.99 -12.07 -1.12
C GLY A 60 -10.34 -12.34 -0.44
N ALA A 61 -10.34 -12.93 0.77
CA ALA A 61 -11.54 -13.29 1.50
C ALA A 61 -12.33 -12.06 1.99
N GLU A 62 -11.64 -10.98 2.34
CA GLU A 62 -12.22 -9.75 2.90
C GLU A 62 -12.23 -8.59 1.88
N GLN A 63 -11.99 -8.88 0.59
CA GLN A 63 -11.77 -7.86 -0.45
C GLN A 63 -12.86 -6.78 -0.48
N ASP A 64 -14.14 -7.18 -0.46
CA ASP A 64 -15.26 -6.23 -0.52
C ASP A 64 -15.31 -5.31 0.71
N ALA A 65 -15.15 -5.89 1.90
CA ALA A 65 -15.18 -5.13 3.15
C ALA A 65 -14.00 -4.15 3.24
N LEU A 66 -12.80 -4.61 2.88
CA LEU A 66 -11.59 -3.78 2.83
C LEU A 66 -11.71 -2.69 1.76
N TRP A 67 -12.35 -2.98 0.63
CA TRP A 67 -12.58 -2.01 -0.44
C TRP A 67 -13.55 -0.92 -0.01
N GLN A 68 -14.68 -1.29 0.60
CA GLN A 68 -15.65 -0.33 1.15
C GLN A 68 -15.02 0.56 2.22
N GLN A 69 -14.20 0.00 3.11
CA GLN A 69 -13.46 0.79 4.11
C GLN A 69 -12.51 1.79 3.45
N TYR A 70 -11.82 1.40 2.38
CA TYR A 70 -10.96 2.30 1.61
C TYR A 70 -11.75 3.44 0.95
N GLU A 71 -12.88 3.14 0.32
CA GLU A 71 -13.76 4.16 -0.27
C GLU A 71 -14.34 5.11 0.77
N GLN A 72 -14.72 4.61 1.95
CA GLN A 72 -15.18 5.44 3.05
C GLN A 72 -14.08 6.40 3.53
N ARG A 73 -12.83 5.91 3.68
CA ARG A 73 -11.68 6.76 4.05
C ARG A 73 -11.40 7.84 3.01
N LEU A 74 -11.60 7.55 1.72
CA LEU A 74 -11.51 8.55 0.65
C LEU A 74 -12.61 9.61 0.78
N ALA A 75 -13.85 9.18 0.99
CA ALA A 75 -14.99 10.08 1.15
C ALA A 75 -14.83 10.99 2.38
N ASP A 76 -14.41 10.43 3.52
CA ASP A 76 -14.16 11.18 4.77
C ASP A 76 -13.04 12.21 4.60
N ALA A 77 -12.05 11.92 3.76
CA ALA A 77 -10.97 12.84 3.41
C ALA A 77 -11.34 13.84 2.30
N GLY A 78 -12.51 13.71 1.68
CA GLY A 78 -12.92 14.51 0.51
C GLY A 78 -12.05 14.26 -0.72
N LEU A 79 -11.39 13.11 -0.82
CA LEU A 79 -10.47 12.73 -1.89
C LEU A 79 -11.13 11.74 -2.86
N SER A 80 -10.71 11.79 -4.12
CA SER A 80 -11.03 10.75 -5.10
C SER A 80 -9.91 9.70 -5.13
N ARG A 81 -10.26 8.45 -5.47
CA ARG A 81 -9.25 7.41 -5.76
C ARG A 81 -8.23 7.87 -6.78
N ASP A 82 -8.65 8.66 -7.77
CA ASP A 82 -7.79 9.12 -8.87
C ASP A 82 -7.12 10.47 -8.56
N ALA A 83 -7.39 11.06 -7.39
CA ALA A 83 -6.70 12.26 -6.96
C ALA A 83 -5.19 11.98 -6.89
N PRO A 84 -4.33 12.88 -7.39
CA PRO A 84 -2.90 12.68 -7.33
C PRO A 84 -2.48 12.46 -5.89
N MET A 85 -1.57 11.51 -5.66
CA MET A 85 -0.96 11.36 -4.36
C MET A 85 -0.14 12.62 -4.09
N THR A 86 -0.42 13.33 -3.00
CA THR A 86 0.50 14.35 -2.53
C THR A 86 1.75 13.63 -2.05
N ASP A 87 2.82 13.65 -2.85
CA ASP A 87 4.08 13.06 -2.45
C ASP A 87 4.45 13.58 -1.06
N LYS A 88 4.75 12.67 -0.15
CA LYS A 88 5.54 13.03 1.03
C LYS A 88 6.99 13.23 0.59
N SER A 89 7.22 14.15 -0.36
CA SER A 89 8.55 14.66 -0.66
C SER A 89 9.04 15.44 0.57
N ALA A 90 10.19 14.99 1.09
CA ALA A 90 11.04 15.66 2.06
C ALA A 90 10.59 15.69 3.53
N GLY A 91 10.57 14.51 4.17
CA GLY A 91 10.92 14.38 5.59
C GLY A 91 12.38 13.92 5.74
N ALA A 92 13.34 14.62 5.14
CA ALA A 92 14.75 14.34 5.37
C ALA A 92 15.11 14.84 6.77
N CYS A 93 15.22 13.90 7.72
CA CYS A 93 15.88 14.11 8.99
C CYS A 93 17.33 14.59 8.73
N GLY A 94 17.59 15.87 8.94
CA GLY A 94 18.95 16.40 9.00
C GLY A 94 19.55 16.13 10.37
N HIS A 95 20.41 15.12 10.47
CA HIS A 95 21.40 14.98 11.53
C HIS A 95 22.80 14.93 10.91
N HIS A 96 23.79 15.47 11.66
CA HIS A 96 25.23 15.70 11.37
C HIS A 96 25.53 17.14 10.89
N HIS A 97 26.34 17.97 11.56
CA HIS A 97 27.33 17.82 12.64
C HIS A 97 27.24 18.98 13.64
#